data_AF-A0A6L8DJB1-F1
#
_entry.id   AF-A0A6L8DJB1-F1
#
_cell.length_a   1.000
_cell.length_b   1.000
_cell.length_c   1.000
_cell.angle_alpha   90.00
_cell.angle_beta   90.00
_cell.angle_gamma   90.00
#
_symmetry.space_group_name_H-M   'P 1'
#
loop_
_entity.id
_entity.type
_entity.pdbx_description
1 polymer ?
#
loop_
_entity_poly.entity_id
_entity_poly.type
_entity_poly.pdbx_seq_one_letter_code
_entity_poly.pdbx_strand_id
1 'polypeptide(L)'
;MPNGGSDCCGTCRFNRANAGLGDHGPLRVENFENVHEASHGEIRGLDIENPFWTYCANHTSRLKRGVSVPLGPVYVHEWKEVVNPETGVRGLASSRRKWVDTPDTEEVRIQLLRFLEELELLSDGYPWHGKDLALEVIDELERLREPRAIPILEQIAKDLREKGEEPDGIRNVIERIQSAVEEDRGGQPGTPGSS
;
A
#
# COMPACT_ATOMS: atom_id res chain seq x y z
N MET A 1 -26.67 0.83 -2.60
CA MET A 1 -25.51 1.76 -2.64
C MET A 1 -24.29 0.93 -3.04
N PRO A 2 -23.39 1.39 -3.91
CA PRO A 2 -22.16 0.64 -4.15
C PRO A 2 -21.34 0.69 -2.86
N ASN A 3 -21.31 -0.41 -2.12
CA ASN A 3 -20.76 -0.50 -0.77
C ASN A 3 -19.23 -0.70 -0.78
N GLY A 4 -18.53 0.10 -1.59
CA GLY A 4 -17.09 0.07 -1.76
C GLY A 4 -16.29 0.63 -0.60
N GLY A 5 -16.92 1.37 0.32
CA GLY A 5 -16.20 2.17 1.31
C GLY A 5 -15.74 3.53 0.78
N SER A 6 -15.29 4.40 1.68
CA SER A 6 -14.92 5.79 1.37
C SER A 6 -13.50 5.96 0.82
N ASP A 7 -12.70 4.89 0.79
CA ASP A 7 -11.30 4.89 0.34
C ASP A 7 -11.10 4.31 -1.07
N CYS A 8 -12.16 4.26 -1.89
CA CYS A 8 -12.12 3.68 -3.23
C CYS A 8 -11.67 4.67 -4.31
N CYS A 9 -11.15 4.15 -5.43
CA CYS A 9 -10.75 4.95 -6.59
C CYS A 9 -11.90 5.77 -7.20
N GLY A 10 -13.16 5.38 -6.95
CA GLY A 10 -14.35 6.12 -7.35
C GLY A 10 -14.45 7.49 -6.69
N THR A 11 -13.91 7.67 -5.49
CA THR A 11 -13.90 8.96 -4.78
C THR A 11 -12.54 9.65 -4.77
N CYS A 12 -11.53 9.03 -5.39
CA CYS A 12 -10.16 9.52 -5.39
C CYS A 12 -9.96 10.74 -6.31
N ARG A 13 -9.32 11.80 -5.85
CA ARG A 13 -8.96 12.96 -6.70
C ARG A 13 -8.03 12.64 -7.86
N PHE A 14 -7.27 11.55 -7.78
CA PHE A 14 -6.35 11.10 -8.82
C PHE A 14 -7.03 10.19 -9.85
N ASN A 15 -8.32 9.91 -9.70
CA ASN A 15 -9.10 9.35 -10.79
C ASN A 15 -9.49 10.49 -11.74
N ARG A 16 -9.11 10.38 -13.01
CA ARG A 16 -9.40 11.37 -14.05
C ARG A 16 -10.89 11.72 -14.11
N ALA A 17 -11.77 10.73 -13.89
CA ALA A 17 -13.23 10.93 -13.86
C ALA A 17 -13.69 11.92 -12.77
N ASN A 18 -12.87 12.16 -11.75
CA ASN A 18 -13.16 13.09 -10.66
C ASN A 18 -12.57 14.50 -10.88
N ALA A 19 -11.80 14.73 -11.95
CA ALA A 19 -11.23 16.04 -12.30
C ALA A 19 -10.56 16.77 -11.12
N GLY A 20 -9.88 16.05 -10.23
CA GLY A 20 -9.19 16.62 -9.06
C GLY A 20 -10.09 16.99 -7.87
N LEU A 21 -11.41 16.78 -7.94
CA LEU A 21 -12.38 17.14 -6.89
C LEU A 21 -12.66 16.01 -5.87
N GLY A 22 -11.96 14.89 -5.98
CA GLY A 22 -12.21 13.70 -5.17
C GLY A 22 -11.73 13.86 -3.73
N ASP A 23 -12.61 14.38 -2.87
CA ASP A 23 -12.46 14.40 -1.41
C ASP A 23 -13.80 14.64 -0.66
N HIS A 24 -14.86 15.11 -1.35
CA HIS A 24 -16.08 15.61 -0.70
C HIS A 24 -17.41 15.22 -1.37
N GLY A 25 -17.47 14.15 -2.17
CA GLY A 25 -18.76 13.67 -2.68
C GLY A 25 -18.63 12.56 -3.72
N PRO A 26 -19.74 11.86 -4.00
CA PRO A 26 -19.77 10.87 -5.07
C PRO A 26 -19.41 11.53 -6.41
N LEU A 27 -18.82 10.74 -7.30
CA LEU A 27 -18.53 11.07 -8.71
C LEU A 27 -19.56 12.06 -9.27
N ARG A 28 -19.10 13.24 -9.71
CA ARG A 28 -19.88 14.18 -10.53
C ARG A 28 -19.99 13.67 -11.98
N VAL A 29 -20.16 12.37 -12.15
CA VAL A 29 -20.42 11.81 -13.46
C VAL A 29 -21.93 11.81 -13.58
N GLU A 30 -22.43 12.76 -14.38
CA GLU A 30 -23.86 12.94 -14.65
C GLU A 30 -24.51 11.64 -15.17
N ASN A 31 -23.70 10.68 -15.63
CA ASN A 31 -24.08 9.31 -15.97
C ASN A 31 -23.15 8.28 -15.31
N PHE A 32 -23.64 7.58 -14.28
CA PHE A 32 -22.95 6.45 -13.63
C PHE A 32 -22.49 5.37 -14.62
N GLU A 33 -23.17 5.26 -15.77
CA GLU A 33 -22.87 4.33 -16.86
C GLU A 33 -21.50 4.60 -17.52
N ASN A 34 -21.04 5.85 -17.56
CA ASN A 34 -19.77 6.23 -18.20
C ASN A 34 -18.59 6.26 -17.22
N VAL A 35 -18.83 6.02 -15.92
CA VAL A 35 -17.80 6.05 -14.88
C VAL A 35 -16.73 4.99 -15.16
N HIS A 36 -17.13 3.81 -15.64
CA HIS A 36 -16.24 2.70 -15.92
C HIS A 36 -15.33 2.98 -17.13
N GLU A 37 -15.87 3.60 -18.17
CA GLU A 37 -15.13 3.95 -19.39
C GLU A 37 -14.17 5.15 -19.20
N ALA A 38 -14.46 6.02 -18.23
CA ALA A 38 -13.66 7.22 -17.94
C ALA A 38 -12.71 7.06 -16.74
N SER A 39 -12.78 5.95 -15.99
CA SER A 39 -12.00 5.79 -14.76
C SER A 39 -10.56 5.41 -15.06
N HIS A 40 -9.66 6.37 -14.87
CA HIS A 40 -8.24 6.21 -15.08
C HIS A 40 -7.47 6.80 -13.89
N GLY A 41 -6.64 5.99 -13.25
CA GLY A 41 -5.78 6.40 -12.13
C GLY A 41 -4.52 7.09 -12.64
N GLU A 42 -4.46 8.41 -12.50
CA GLU A 42 -3.40 9.25 -13.08
C GLU A 42 -2.02 9.01 -12.46
N ILE A 43 -1.96 8.66 -11.17
CA ILE A 43 -0.69 8.34 -10.47
C ILE A 43 -0.05 7.08 -11.05
N ARG A 44 -0.86 6.12 -11.48
CA ARG A 44 -0.40 4.78 -11.89
C ARG A 44 -0.54 4.52 -13.38
N GLY A 45 -1.14 5.43 -14.13
CA GLY A 45 -1.46 5.23 -15.54
C GLY A 45 -2.37 4.03 -15.78
N LEU A 46 -3.30 3.75 -14.86
CA LEU A 46 -4.09 2.51 -14.84
C LEU A 46 -5.55 2.77 -15.23
N ASP A 47 -6.06 2.05 -16.24
CA ASP A 47 -7.49 2.00 -16.53
C ASP A 47 -8.21 1.15 -15.49
N ILE A 48 -9.23 1.70 -14.83
CA ILE A 48 -9.87 1.09 -13.65
C ILE A 48 -11.26 0.60 -14.03
N GLU A 49 -11.40 -0.72 -14.17
CA GLU A 49 -12.67 -1.35 -14.54
C GLU A 49 -13.77 -1.08 -13.50
N ASN A 50 -13.47 -1.16 -12.20
CA ASN A 50 -14.47 -0.95 -11.15
C ASN A 50 -13.97 0.00 -10.07
N PRO A 51 -14.10 1.32 -10.27
CA PRO A 51 -13.46 2.31 -9.39
C PRO A 51 -14.03 2.32 -7.98
N PHE A 52 -15.30 1.93 -7.79
CA PHE A 52 -15.90 1.80 -6.46
C PHE A 52 -15.41 0.58 -5.68
N TRP A 53 -14.72 -0.35 -6.34
CA TRP A 53 -14.22 -1.58 -5.74
C TRP A 53 -12.71 -1.75 -5.98
N THR A 54 -12.02 -0.64 -6.26
CA THR A 54 -10.56 -0.57 -6.44
C THR A 54 -9.96 0.38 -5.41
N TYR A 55 -8.80 0.03 -4.84
CA TYR A 55 -8.21 0.71 -3.68
C TYR A 55 -6.68 0.80 -3.81
N CYS A 56 -6.08 1.85 -3.27
CA CYS A 56 -4.63 1.95 -3.06
C CYS A 56 -4.33 2.97 -1.94
N ALA A 57 -3.11 2.97 -1.41
CA ALA A 57 -2.72 3.88 -0.34
C ALA A 57 -2.70 5.37 -0.75
N ASN A 58 -2.69 5.67 -2.06
CA ASN A 58 -2.70 7.05 -2.57
C ASN A 58 -4.02 7.80 -2.34
N HIS A 59 -5.08 7.13 -1.88
CA HIS A 59 -6.34 7.81 -1.59
C HIS A 59 -6.14 8.85 -0.48
N THR A 60 -6.70 10.03 -0.66
CA THR A 60 -6.57 11.18 0.25
C THR A 60 -7.20 10.98 1.62
N SER A 61 -8.18 10.09 1.74
CA SER A 61 -8.67 9.61 3.05
C SER A 61 -7.59 8.92 3.88
N ARG A 62 -6.57 8.32 3.22
CA ARG A 62 -5.39 7.72 3.84
C ARG A 62 -4.25 8.74 3.97
N LEU A 63 -4.14 9.67 3.01
CA LEU A 63 -3.07 10.67 2.94
C LEU A 63 -3.60 12.07 2.61
N LYS A 64 -3.88 12.87 3.64
CA LYS A 64 -4.43 14.24 3.49
C LYS A 64 -3.60 15.16 2.60
N ARG A 65 -2.28 14.92 2.47
CA ARG A 65 -1.38 15.72 1.62
C ARG A 65 -1.49 15.42 0.12
N GLY A 66 -2.14 14.32 -0.27
CA GLY A 66 -2.28 13.92 -1.68
C GLY A 66 -0.93 13.62 -2.33
N VAL A 67 -0.47 12.39 -2.23
CA VAL A 67 0.85 11.99 -2.76
C VAL A 67 0.71 11.50 -4.19
N SER A 68 1.42 12.15 -5.12
CA SER A 68 1.40 11.83 -6.54
C SER A 68 2.35 10.71 -6.96
N VAL A 69 3.15 10.18 -6.03
CA VAL A 69 3.99 8.99 -6.25
C VAL A 69 3.22 7.74 -5.84
N PRO A 70 3.20 6.65 -6.62
CA PRO A 70 2.54 5.40 -6.24
C PRO A 70 2.98 4.90 -4.86
N LEU A 71 2.02 4.65 -3.96
CA LEU A 71 2.25 4.09 -2.63
C LEU A 71 1.49 2.78 -2.48
N GLY A 72 2.20 1.71 -2.14
CA GLY A 72 1.58 0.41 -2.00
C GLY A 72 1.04 -0.16 -3.31
N PRO A 73 0.51 -1.38 -3.27
CA PRO A 73 -0.10 -2.00 -4.43
C PRO A 73 -1.52 -1.45 -4.67
N VAL A 74 -2.11 -1.83 -5.79
CA VAL A 74 -3.54 -1.64 -6.09
C VAL A 74 -4.27 -2.91 -5.73
N TYR A 75 -5.39 -2.76 -5.04
CA TYR A 75 -6.27 -3.86 -4.67
C TYR A 75 -7.62 -3.73 -5.37
N VAL A 76 -8.21 -4.88 -5.69
CA VAL A 76 -9.60 -4.98 -6.15
C VAL A 76 -10.40 -5.81 -5.15
N HIS A 77 -11.67 -5.47 -4.97
CA HIS A 77 -12.60 -6.25 -4.17
C HIS A 77 -12.87 -7.61 -4.81
N GLU A 78 -13.00 -8.64 -3.98
CA GLU A 78 -13.49 -9.94 -4.39
C GLU A 78 -14.41 -10.56 -3.32
N TRP A 79 -15.40 -11.32 -3.78
CA TRP A 79 -16.22 -12.16 -2.92
C TRP A 79 -15.66 -13.57 -2.95
N LYS A 80 -15.32 -14.12 -1.78
CA LYS A 80 -14.90 -15.50 -1.62
C LYS A 80 -15.96 -16.30 -0.91
N GLU A 81 -16.27 -17.47 -1.45
CA GLU A 81 -17.07 -18.45 -0.70
C GLU A 81 -16.26 -18.91 0.51
N VAL A 82 -16.88 -18.82 1.68
CA VAL A 82 -16.30 -19.30 2.94
C VAL A 82 -17.26 -20.27 3.58
N VAL A 83 -16.71 -21.31 4.17
CA VAL A 83 -17.47 -22.27 4.97
C VAL A 83 -17.14 -22.00 6.42
N ASN A 84 -18.16 -21.73 7.23
CA ASN A 84 -17.97 -21.65 8.67
C ASN A 84 -17.56 -23.05 9.17
N PRO A 85 -16.36 -23.21 9.76
CA PRO A 85 -15.84 -24.52 10.13
C PRO A 85 -16.63 -25.20 11.26
N GLU A 86 -17.34 -24.42 12.08
CA GLU A 86 -18.13 -24.91 13.21
C GLU A 86 -19.55 -25.32 12.79
N THR A 87 -20.16 -24.58 11.87
CA THR A 87 -21.57 -24.78 11.48
C THR A 87 -21.76 -25.44 10.12
N GLY A 88 -20.70 -25.51 9.30
CA GLY A 88 -20.76 -26.00 7.92
C GLY A 88 -21.54 -25.08 6.95
N VAL A 89 -22.02 -23.93 7.43
CA VAL A 89 -22.80 -22.98 6.63
C VAL A 89 -21.89 -22.26 5.63
N ARG A 90 -22.31 -22.22 4.36
CA ARG A 90 -21.67 -21.47 3.29
C ARG A 90 -22.10 -20.01 3.35
N GLY A 91 -21.14 -19.10 3.23
CA GLY A 91 -21.36 -17.66 3.12
C GLY A 91 -20.40 -17.03 2.13
N LEU A 92 -20.53 -15.73 1.92
CA LEU A 92 -19.60 -14.93 1.13
C LEU A 92 -18.82 -14.02 2.08
N ALA A 93 -17.50 -14.13 2.05
CA ALA A 93 -16.60 -13.19 2.67
C ALA A 93 -16.15 -12.14 1.65
N SER A 94 -16.16 -10.88 2.07
CA SER A 94 -15.55 -9.78 1.33
C SER A 94 -14.05 -9.78 1.61
N SER A 95 -13.22 -9.86 0.57
CA SER A 95 -11.77 -9.64 0.67
C SER A 95 -11.26 -8.68 -0.40
N ARG A 96 -10.01 -8.24 -0.25
CA ARG A 96 -9.29 -7.44 -1.25
C ARG A 96 -8.18 -8.31 -1.82
N ARG A 97 -8.14 -8.47 -3.14
CA ARG A 97 -7.06 -9.13 -3.87
C ARG A 97 -6.10 -8.09 -4.40
N LYS A 98 -4.80 -8.34 -4.27
CA LYS A 98 -3.80 -7.55 -4.96
C LYS A 98 -3.97 -7.69 -6.49
N TRP A 99 -4.04 -6.57 -7.17
CA TRP A 99 -4.17 -6.49 -8.63
C TRP A 99 -2.87 -6.04 -9.30
N VAL A 100 -2.28 -4.94 -8.81
CA VAL A 100 -1.05 -4.36 -9.36
C VAL A 100 -0.07 -4.13 -8.23
N ASP A 101 1.19 -4.56 -8.39
CA ASP A 101 2.26 -4.28 -7.42
C ASP A 101 2.64 -2.80 -7.38
N THR A 102 3.29 -2.36 -6.30
CA THR A 102 3.95 -1.05 -6.29
C THR A 102 5.10 -1.05 -7.30
N PRO A 103 5.21 -0.05 -8.18
CA PRO A 103 6.33 0.05 -9.11
C PRO A 103 7.68 0.07 -8.37
N ASP A 104 8.62 -0.77 -8.81
CA ASP A 104 10.00 -0.73 -8.33
C ASP A 104 10.77 0.36 -9.07
N THR A 105 10.65 1.58 -8.56
CA THR A 105 11.33 2.77 -9.08
C THR A 105 12.02 3.49 -7.94
N GLU A 106 13.09 4.22 -8.23
CA GLU A 106 13.83 4.97 -7.22
C GLU A 106 12.96 6.06 -6.58
N GLU A 107 12.08 6.69 -7.37
CA GLU A 107 11.13 7.69 -6.89
C GLU A 107 10.17 7.10 -5.85
N VAL A 108 9.66 5.88 -6.08
CA VAL A 108 8.82 5.15 -5.12
C VAL A 108 9.62 4.81 -3.86
N ARG A 109 10.84 4.28 -4.00
CA ARG A 109 11.71 3.90 -2.88
C ARG A 109 11.99 5.10 -1.97
N ILE A 110 12.40 6.23 -2.55
CA ILE A 110 12.63 7.49 -1.82
C ILE A 110 11.35 7.93 -1.10
N GLN A 111 10.19 7.84 -1.76
CA GLN A 111 8.94 8.25 -1.14
C GLN A 111 8.54 7.34 0.04
N LEU A 112 8.73 6.03 -0.09
CA LEU A 112 8.47 5.07 1.00
C LEU A 112 9.40 5.32 2.19
N LEU A 113 10.69 5.59 1.94
CA LEU A 113 11.65 5.96 2.99
C LEU A 113 11.25 7.24 3.70
N ARG A 114 10.86 8.28 2.96
CA ARG A 114 10.34 9.53 3.55
C ARG A 114 9.10 9.28 4.40
N PHE A 115 8.19 8.43 3.93
CA PHE A 115 7.06 8.03 4.75
C PHE A 115 7.51 7.35 6.02
N LEU A 116 8.42 6.38 5.94
CA LEU A 116 8.94 5.67 7.10
C LEU A 116 9.60 6.62 8.12
N GLU A 117 10.30 7.66 7.67
CA GLU A 117 10.89 8.71 8.53
C GLU A 117 9.83 9.63 9.15
N GLU A 118 8.79 9.99 8.38
CA GLU A 118 7.69 10.85 8.82
C GLU A 118 6.64 10.11 9.67
N LEU A 119 6.68 8.78 9.71
CA LEU A 119 5.84 7.98 10.59
C LEU A 119 6.23 8.30 12.04
N GLU A 120 5.50 9.23 12.65
CA GLU A 120 5.32 9.23 14.10
C GLU A 120 4.68 7.88 14.43
N LEU A 121 5.51 6.87 14.75
CA LEU A 121 4.98 5.63 15.27
C LEU A 121 4.30 5.94 16.59
N LEU A 122 2.98 5.97 16.50
CA LEU A 122 2.07 5.86 17.62
C LEU A 122 2.14 7.10 18.54
N SER A 123 1.74 8.26 18.00
CA SER A 123 1.11 9.29 18.82
C SER A 123 -0.41 9.10 18.78
N ASP A 124 -1.02 9.19 19.95
CA ASP A 124 -2.36 8.69 20.27
C ASP A 124 -3.48 9.14 19.31
N GLY A 125 -4.27 8.17 18.84
CA GLY A 125 -5.71 8.36 18.69
C GLY A 125 -6.25 9.03 17.42
N TYR A 126 -5.76 8.69 16.22
CA TYR A 126 -6.53 8.96 14.99
C TYR A 126 -7.09 7.66 14.36
N PRO A 127 -8.38 7.64 13.97
CA PRO A 127 -9.13 6.40 13.83
C PRO A 127 -8.69 5.61 12.59
N TRP A 128 -8.46 4.31 12.80
CA TRP A 128 -8.60 3.24 11.80
C TRP A 128 -7.68 3.21 10.56
N HIS A 129 -6.85 4.22 10.25
CA HIS A 129 -6.06 4.23 9.00
C HIS A 129 -4.54 4.40 9.16
N GLY A 130 -4.05 4.93 10.29
CA GLY A 130 -2.62 5.23 10.48
C GLY A 130 -1.74 3.99 10.65
N LYS A 131 -2.23 2.96 11.35
CA LYS A 131 -1.52 1.68 11.51
C LYS A 131 -1.42 0.92 10.19
N ASP A 132 -2.48 0.94 9.38
CA ASP A 132 -2.52 0.23 8.09
C ASP A 132 -1.50 0.79 7.11
N LEU A 133 -1.37 2.13 7.03
CA LEU A 133 -0.40 2.75 6.12
C LEU A 133 1.04 2.49 6.55
N ALA A 134 1.34 2.56 7.86
CA ALA A 134 2.67 2.28 8.37
C ALA A 134 3.12 0.84 8.03
N LEU A 135 2.24 -0.13 8.27
CA LEU A 135 2.48 -1.52 7.92
C LEU A 135 2.62 -1.70 6.40
N GLU A 136 1.77 -1.05 5.60
CA GLU A 136 1.87 -1.11 4.13
C GLU A 136 3.20 -0.52 3.62
N VAL A 137 3.70 0.56 4.22
CA VAL A 137 5.03 1.12 3.88
C VAL A 137 6.15 0.15 4.24
N ILE A 138 6.09 -0.48 5.42
CA ILE A 138 7.09 -1.45 5.88
C ILE A 138 7.10 -2.70 4.98
N ASP A 139 5.92 -3.26 4.70
CA ASP A 139 5.74 -4.42 3.82
C ASP A 139 6.29 -4.15 2.41
N GLU A 140 6.09 -2.93 1.89
CA GLU A 140 6.63 -2.56 0.58
C GLU A 140 8.15 -2.36 0.59
N LEU A 141 8.71 -1.74 1.63
CA LEU A 141 10.17 -1.62 1.76
C LEU A 141 10.84 -2.99 1.91
N GLU A 142 10.19 -3.92 2.61
CA GLU A 142 10.62 -5.32 2.68
C GLU A 142 10.56 -5.99 1.32
N ARG A 143 9.42 -5.92 0.62
CA ARG A 143 9.23 -6.52 -0.71
C ARG A 143 10.24 -5.99 -1.72
N LEU A 144 10.54 -4.69 -1.65
CA LEU A 144 11.53 -4.01 -2.48
C LEU A 144 12.98 -4.25 -2.02
N ARG A 145 13.18 -5.00 -0.92
CA ARG A 145 14.49 -5.31 -0.34
C ARG A 145 15.33 -4.04 -0.13
N GLU A 146 14.71 -2.97 0.38
CA GLU A 146 15.33 -1.64 0.42
C GLU A 146 16.30 -1.49 1.62
N PRO A 147 17.63 -1.59 1.44
CA PRO A 147 18.57 -1.57 2.55
C PRO A 147 18.60 -0.23 3.29
N ARG A 148 18.24 0.88 2.62
CA ARG A 148 18.20 2.21 3.25
C ARG A 148 17.14 2.31 4.35
N ALA A 149 16.16 1.40 4.37
CA ALA A 149 15.13 1.35 5.41
C ALA A 149 15.67 0.84 6.76
N ILE A 150 16.71 0.01 6.75
CA ILE A 150 17.27 -0.65 7.94
C ILE A 150 17.55 0.33 9.10
N PRO A 151 18.35 1.41 8.92
CA PRO A 151 18.65 2.31 10.03
C PRO A 151 17.41 2.99 10.62
N ILE A 152 16.39 3.25 9.79
CA ILE A 152 15.12 3.81 10.25
C ILE A 152 14.35 2.76 11.05
N LEU A 153 14.21 1.54 10.53
CA LEU A 153 13.55 0.42 11.21
C LEU A 153 14.22 0.05 12.54
N GLU A 154 15.55 0.13 12.62
CA GLU A 154 16.30 -0.08 13.87
C GLU A 154 15.94 0.96 14.93
N GLN A 155 15.84 2.23 14.52
CA GLN A 155 15.43 3.31 15.41
C GLN A 155 13.98 3.13 15.87
N ILE A 156 13.07 2.74 14.96
CA ILE A 156 11.68 2.40 15.28
C ILE A 156 11.61 1.24 16.29
N ALA A 157 12.37 0.17 16.06
CA ALA A 157 12.41 -0.98 16.95
C ALA A 157 12.97 -0.63 18.33
N LYS A 158 13.86 0.35 18.42
CA LYS A 158 14.35 0.89 19.69
C LYS A 158 13.27 1.68 20.41
N ASP A 159 12.58 2.60 19.72
CA ASP A 159 11.54 3.44 20.30
C ASP A 159 10.36 2.62 20.83
N LEU A 160 9.97 1.55 20.12
CA LEU A 160 8.95 0.60 20.57
C LEU A 160 9.34 -0.07 21.90
N ARG A 161 10.60 -0.51 22.04
CA ARG A 161 11.09 -1.11 23.30
C ARG A 161 11.06 -0.11 24.46
N GLU A 162 11.46 1.14 24.20
CA GLU A 162 11.44 2.20 25.21
C GLU A 162 10.00 2.51 25.70
N LYS A 163 9.00 2.30 24.82
CA LYS A 163 7.56 2.36 25.15
C LYS A 163 7.00 1.08 25.77
N GLY A 164 7.80 0.01 25.89
CA GLY A 164 7.35 -1.28 26.42
C GLY A 164 6.56 -2.14 25.41
N GLU A 165 6.66 -1.85 24.12
CA GLU A 165 6.05 -2.61 23.03
C GLU A 165 7.03 -3.66 22.46
N GLU A 166 6.50 -4.77 21.93
CA GLU A 166 7.31 -5.86 21.35
C GLU A 166 7.69 -5.54 19.89
N PRO A 167 8.99 -5.38 19.56
CA PRO A 167 9.41 -4.97 18.22
C PRO A 167 9.71 -6.15 17.27
N ASP A 168 9.38 -7.39 17.64
CA ASP A 168 9.79 -8.59 16.87
C ASP A 168 9.33 -8.56 15.41
N GLY A 169 8.16 -7.98 15.13
CA GLY A 169 7.70 -7.76 13.76
C GLY A 169 8.69 -6.95 12.93
N ILE A 170 9.19 -5.84 13.49
CA ILE A 170 10.17 -4.96 12.83
C ILE A 170 11.55 -5.62 12.72
N ARG A 171 11.99 -6.35 13.77
CA ARG A 171 13.26 -7.09 13.72
C ARG A 171 13.27 -8.12 12.60
N ASN A 172 12.19 -8.90 12.48
CA ASN A 172 12.08 -9.91 11.44
C ASN A 172 12.10 -9.29 10.03
N VAL A 173 11.55 -8.09 9.84
CA VAL A 173 11.64 -7.35 8.57
C VAL A 173 13.10 -6.98 8.28
N ILE A 174 13.82 -6.42 9.26
CA ILE A 174 15.24 -6.04 9.12
C ILE A 174 16.08 -7.25 8.69
N GLU A 175 15.90 -8.39 9.36
CA GLU A 175 16.63 -9.63 9.06
C GLU A 175 16.37 -10.13 7.63
N ARG A 176 15.12 -10.03 7.15
CA ARG A 176 14.76 -10.43 5.78
C ARG A 176 15.37 -9.50 4.72
N ILE A 177 15.37 -8.18 4.96
CA ILE A 177 16.03 -7.21 4.07
C ILE A 177 17.55 -7.47 4.04
N GLN A 178 18.19 -7.66 5.19
CA GLN A 178 19.61 -7.94 5.28
C GLN A 178 19.99 -9.23 4.54
N SER A 179 19.23 -10.31 4.76
CA SER A 179 19.46 -11.60 4.10
C SER A 179 19.38 -11.47 2.58
N ALA A 180 18.39 -10.74 2.07
CA ALA A 180 18.22 -10.51 0.64
C ALA A 180 19.38 -9.71 0.01
N VAL A 181 19.91 -8.72 0.73
CA VAL A 181 21.07 -7.93 0.27
C VAL A 181 22.33 -8.79 0.18
N GLU A 182 22.52 -9.71 1.13
CA GLU A 182 23.67 -10.63 1.11
C GLU A 182 23.55 -11.70 0.01
N GLU A 183 22.34 -12.21 -0.27
CA GLU A 183 22.06 -13.09 -1.41
C GLU A 183 22.46 -12.43 -2.74
N ASP A 184 22.08 -11.16 -2.94
CA ASP A 184 22.37 -10.42 -4.16
C ASP A 184 23.89 -10.15 -4.32
N ARG A 185 24.64 -10.04 -3.22
CA ARG A 185 26.10 -9.91 -3.20
C ARG A 185 26.83 -11.22 -3.48
N GLY A 186 26.32 -12.34 -2.96
CA GLY A 186 26.91 -13.68 -3.14
C GLY A 186 26.70 -14.26 -4.55
N GLY A 187 25.79 -13.70 -5.32
CA GLY A 187 25.38 -14.19 -6.65
C GLY A 187 26.18 -13.65 -7.86
N GLN A 188 27.22 -12.83 -7.69
CA GLN A 188 28.08 -12.41 -8.81
C GLN A 188 29.20 -13.42 -9.07
N PRO A 189 29.13 -14.27 -10.12
CA PRO A 189 30.29 -15.05 -10.54
C PRO A 189 31.33 -14.09 -11.11
N GLY A 190 32.50 -14.02 -10.47
CA GLY A 190 33.66 -13.31 -10.99
C GLY A 190 33.98 -13.81 -12.39
N THR A 191 33.91 -12.93 -13.39
CA THR A 191 34.44 -13.18 -14.72
C THR A 191 35.96 -13.32 -14.60
N PRO A 192 36.56 -14.49 -14.90
CA PRO A 192 38.00 -14.59 -15.01
C PRO A 192 38.41 -13.86 -16.29
N GLY A 193 39.30 -12.88 -16.13
CA GLY A 193 39.90 -12.16 -17.25
C GLY A 193 40.49 -13.13 -18.28
N SER A 194 40.06 -12.98 -19.52
CA SER A 194 40.67 -13.65 -20.65
C SER A 194 42.01 -12.96 -20.93
N SER A 195 43.08 -13.74 -20.80
CA SER A 195 44.44 -13.41 -21.24
C SER A 195 44.55 -13.49 -22.76
#